data_AF-G4Q8L2-F1
#
_entry.id   AF-G4Q8L2-F1
#
_cell.length_a   1.000
_cell.length_b   1.000
_cell.length_c   1.000
_cell.angle_alpha   90.00
_cell.angle_beta   90.00
_cell.angle_gamma   90.00
#
_symmetry.space_group_name_H-M   'P 1'
#
loop_
_entity.id
_entity.type
_entity.pdbx_description
1 polymer ?
#
loop_
_entity_poly.entity_id
_entity_poly.type
_entity_poly.pdbx_seq_one_letter_code
_entity_poly.pdbx_strand_id
1 'polypeptide(L)' 'MAPDDMGKVIGKQGRIAKAIRMVMKAAATRENVKVIVDID' A
#
# COMPACT_ATOMS: atom_id res chain seq x y z
N MET A 1 2.36 2.78 -16.93
CA MET A 1 3.47 2.55 -15.99
C MET A 1 3.73 1.06 -15.93
N ALA A 2 4.99 0.66 -15.76
CA ALA A 2 5.45 -0.70 -16.04
C ALA A 2 4.81 -1.72 -15.08
N PRO A 3 4.18 -2.81 -15.59
CA PRO A 3 3.69 -3.93 -14.77
C PRO A 3 4.76 -4.56 -13.86
N ASP A 4 6.02 -4.34 -14.20
CA ASP A 4 7.21 -4.87 -13.52
C ASP A 4 7.37 -4.32 -12.10
N ASP A 5 7.02 -3.04 -11.88
CA ASP A 5 7.05 -2.44 -10.54
C ASP A 5 5.92 -2.99 -9.66
N MET A 6 4.76 -3.29 -10.25
CA MET A 6 3.61 -3.82 -9.52
C MET A 6 3.81 -5.27 -9.09
N GLY A 7 4.47 -6.11 -9.90
CA GLY A 7 4.89 -7.44 -9.45
C GLY A 7 5.79 -7.41 -8.22
N LYS A 8 6.69 -6.42 -8.15
CA LYS A 8 7.60 -6.19 -7.02
C LYS A 8 6.89 -5.61 -5.79
N VAL A 9 5.94 -4.68 -5.98
CA VAL A 9 5.20 -4.00 -4.92
C VAL A 9 4.06 -4.84 -4.33
N ILE A 10 3.41 -5.68 -5.13
CA ILE A 10 2.43 -6.65 -4.64
C ILE A 10 3.16 -7.81 -3.95
N GLY A 11 4.21 -8.34 -4.59
CA GLY A 11 4.92 -9.54 -4.15
C GLY A 11 4.04 -10.79 -4.20
N LYS A 12 4.60 -11.95 -3.85
CA LYS A 12 3.99 -13.29 -4.11
C LYS A 12 2.58 -13.53 -3.52
N GLN A 13 2.13 -12.72 -2.56
CA GLN A 13 0.81 -12.84 -1.89
C GLN A 13 0.19 -11.48 -1.56
N GLY A 14 0.65 -10.37 -2.16
CA GLY A 14 0.21 -9.04 -1.73
C GLY A 14 0.76 -8.62 -0.36
N ARG A 15 1.81 -9.29 0.15
CA ARG A 15 2.33 -9.07 1.51
C ARG A 15 2.92 -7.66 1.67
N ILE A 16 3.60 -7.16 0.64
CA ILE A 16 4.18 -5.82 0.62
C ILE A 16 3.06 -4.77 0.51
N ALA A 17 2.13 -4.97 -0.42
CA ALA A 17 0.90 -4.17 -0.52
C ALA A 17 0.14 -4.06 0.81
N LYS A 18 0.03 -5.16 1.57
CA LYS A 18 -0.61 -5.17 2.90
C LYS A 18 0.17 -4.34 3.93
N ALA A 19 1.50 -4.46 3.95
CA ALA A 19 2.35 -3.69 4.87
C ALA A 19 2.24 -2.19 4.61
N ILE A 20 2.25 -1.77 3.34
CA ILE A 20 2.09 -0.37 2.94
C ILE A 20 0.76 0.19 3.43
N ARG A 21 -0.35 -0.54 3.20
CA ARG A 21 -1.69 -0.13 3.68
C ARG A 21 -1.74 0.02 5.21
N MET A 22 -1.06 -0.86 5.95
CA MET A 22 -1.01 -0.78 7.42
C MET A 22 -0.27 0.47 7.89
N VAL A 23 0.89 0.77 7.32
CA VAL A 23 1.68 1.96 7.68
C VAL A 23 0.91 3.24 7.34
N MET A 24 0.34 3.32 6.13
CA MET A 24 -0.45 4.46 5.69
C MET A 24 -1.66 4.69 6.57
N LYS A 25 -2.38 3.63 6.96
CA LYS A 25 -3.52 3.74 7.88
C LYS A 25 -3.10 4.24 9.27
N ALA A 26 -1.96 3.78 9.77
CA ALA A 26 -1.43 4.24 11.06
C ALA A 26 -1.06 5.73 11.02
N ALA A 27 -0.40 6.19 9.95
CA ALA A 27 -0.09 7.60 9.74
C ALA A 27 -1.37 8.45 9.62
N ALA A 28 -2.31 8.02 8.77
CA ALA A 28 -3.59 8.71 8.56
C ALA A 28 -4.43 8.84 9.84
N THR A 29 -4.37 7.84 10.72
CA THR A 29 -5.03 7.89 12.04
C THR A 29 -4.44 9.01 12.92
N ARG A 30 -3.13 9.25 12.85
CA ARG A 30 -2.47 10.33 13.62
C ARG A 30 -2.86 11.72 13.11
N GLU A 31 -3.08 11.84 11.81
CA GLU A 31 -3.46 13.09 11.16
C GLU A 31 -4.99 13.29 11.08
N ASN A 32 -5.77 12.32 11.57
CA ASN A 32 -7.24 12.31 11.50
C ASN A 32 -7.78 12.47 10.06
N VAL A 33 -7.07 11.93 9.08
CA VAL A 33 -7.46 11.98 7.67
C VAL A 33 -7.84 10.59 7.17
N LYS A 34 -8.73 10.53 6.17
CA LYS A 34 -9.10 9.28 5.52
C LYS A 34 -8.20 9.07 4.30
N VAL A 35 -7.43 7.99 4.28
CA VAL A 35 -6.54 7.63 3.17
C VAL A 35 -7.00 6.33 2.51
N ILE A 36 -6.94 6.31 1.18
CA ILE A 36 -7.15 5.12 0.35
C ILE A 36 -5.85 4.90 -0.41
N VAL A 37 -5.30 3.70 -0.30
CA VAL A 37 -4.09 3.31 -1.03
C VAL A 37 -4.53 2.35 -2.12
N ASP A 38 -4.43 2.79 -3.37
CA ASP A 38 -4.60 1.91 -4.53
C ASP A 38 -3.24 1.40 -5.01
N ILE A 39 -3.19 0.10 -5.30
CA ILE A 39 -1.99 -0.60 -5.77
C ILE A 39 -2.47 -1.45 -6.93
N ASP A 40 -2.33 -0.89 -8.14
CA ASP A 40 -2.55 -1.57 -9.43
C ASP A 40 -1.52 -2.68 -9.72
#